data_AF-A0A968PAG6-F1
#
_entry.id   AF-A0A968PAG6-F1
#
_cell.length_a   1.000
_cell.length_b   1.000
_cell.length_c   1.000
_cell.angle_alpha   90.00
_cell.angle_beta   90.00
_cell.angle_gamma   90.00
#
_symmetry.space_group_name_H-M   'P 1'
#
loop_
_entity.id
_entity.type
_entity.pdbx_description
1 polymer ?
#
loop_
_entity_poly.entity_id
_entity_poly.type
_entity_poly.pdbx_seq_one_letter_code
_entity_poly.pdbx_strand_id
1 'polypeptide(L)'
;MMQNYGLGGIALLAEKIEGHDDFKQAVDLGYAYFQGYFFCKPQIVQGRDIPASKANYLLFLKELNQQTLDFGKLESIIKREMSLSVRLLRYLNSASIGMRHRVSSIHHALTLMGEGPLRKWASIVAMIAIADNKPQELMTTCLVRGRFCEQVGNLLGLEEQHLDLFLIGCFPGLML
;
A
#
# COMPACT_ATOMS: atom_id res chain seq x y z
N MET A 1 -33.29 26.40 -14.07
CA MET A 1 -32.83 27.35 -15.11
C MET A 1 -31.34 27.12 -15.27
N MET A 2 -30.95 26.42 -16.33
CA MET A 2 -29.61 25.84 -16.55
C MET A 2 -28.67 26.89 -17.16
N GLN A 3 -27.48 27.09 -16.57
CA GLN A 3 -26.40 27.87 -17.17
C GLN A 3 -25.14 27.00 -17.24
N ASN A 4 -24.66 26.77 -18.46
CA ASN A 4 -23.34 26.19 -18.73
C ASN A 4 -22.26 27.15 -18.21
N TYR A 5 -21.52 26.76 -17.17
CA TYR A 5 -20.42 27.55 -16.58
C TYR A 5 -19.06 27.28 -17.24
N GLY A 6 -19.03 26.83 -18.49
CA GLY A 6 -17.81 26.69 -19.27
C GLY A 6 -17.36 28.01 -19.89
N LEU A 7 -16.97 28.99 -19.09
CA LEU A 7 -16.31 30.21 -19.58
C LEU A 7 -14.78 29.99 -19.58
N GLY A 8 -14.23 29.79 -20.79
CA GLY A 8 -12.83 30.06 -21.13
C GLY A 8 -11.74 29.33 -20.32
N GLY A 9 -11.41 28.08 -20.67
CA GLY A 9 -10.17 27.42 -20.25
C GLY A 9 -10.03 27.11 -18.75
N ILE A 10 -11.05 27.38 -17.93
CA ILE A 10 -11.06 27.09 -16.50
C ILE A 10 -11.72 25.72 -16.28
N ALA A 11 -10.94 24.78 -15.72
CA ALA A 11 -11.44 23.48 -15.33
C ALA A 11 -12.18 23.58 -13.98
N LEU A 12 -13.46 23.17 -13.97
CA LEU A 12 -14.34 23.30 -12.81
C LEU A 12 -14.19 22.12 -11.84
N LEU A 13 -14.18 22.40 -10.54
CA LEU A 13 -14.16 21.43 -9.44
C LEU A 13 -15.55 21.31 -8.81
N ALA A 14 -16.09 20.09 -8.76
CA ALA A 14 -17.31 19.77 -8.03
C ALA A 14 -16.95 19.33 -6.60
N GLU A 15 -17.38 20.09 -5.60
CA GLU A 15 -17.17 19.79 -4.17
C GLU A 15 -18.36 19.05 -3.55
N LYS A 16 -18.14 18.39 -2.40
CA LYS A 16 -19.14 17.70 -1.58
C LYS A 16 -19.94 16.60 -2.31
N ILE A 17 -19.29 15.85 -3.19
CA ILE A 17 -19.89 14.66 -3.80
C ILE A 17 -20.06 13.56 -2.74
N GLU A 18 -21.29 13.15 -2.47
CA GLU A 18 -21.62 12.17 -1.41
C GLU A 18 -22.10 10.83 -1.97
N GLY A 19 -22.57 10.80 -3.21
CA GLY A 19 -23.04 9.60 -3.91
C GLY A 19 -22.63 9.51 -5.39
N HIS A 20 -22.89 8.34 -5.98
CA HIS A 20 -22.63 8.07 -7.40
C HIS A 20 -23.53 8.93 -8.31
N ASP A 21 -24.73 9.27 -7.85
CA ASP A 21 -25.67 10.12 -8.60
C ASP A 21 -25.15 11.57 -8.68
N ASP A 22 -24.60 12.11 -7.59
CA ASP A 22 -23.97 13.43 -7.56
C ASP A 22 -22.77 13.51 -8.52
N PHE A 23 -21.95 12.46 -8.54
CA PHE A 23 -20.81 12.36 -9.44
C PHE A 23 -21.25 12.35 -10.90
N LYS A 24 -22.24 11.51 -11.24
CA LYS A 24 -22.76 11.42 -12.60
C LYS A 24 -23.37 12.74 -13.06
N GLN A 25 -24.11 13.41 -12.18
CA GLN A 25 -24.66 14.73 -12.46
C GLN A 25 -23.56 15.78 -12.69
N ALA A 26 -22.48 15.77 -11.90
CA ALA A 26 -21.35 16.68 -12.10
C ALA A 26 -20.59 16.41 -13.42
N VAL A 27 -20.45 15.14 -13.81
CA VAL A 27 -19.89 14.75 -15.11
C VAL A 27 -20.78 15.26 -16.25
N ASP A 28 -22.09 15.06 -16.18
CA ASP A 28 -23.05 15.51 -17.19
C ASP A 28 -23.10 17.05 -17.30
N LEU A 29 -22.77 17.76 -16.23
CA LEU A 29 -22.65 19.23 -16.18
C LEU A 29 -21.30 19.76 -16.67
N GLY A 30 -20.37 18.90 -17.07
CA GLY A 30 -19.08 19.29 -17.65
C GLY A 30 -18.00 19.69 -16.65
N TYR A 31 -18.10 19.24 -15.40
CA TYR A 31 -17.02 19.41 -14.41
C TYR A 31 -15.81 18.54 -14.77
N ALA A 32 -14.61 19.06 -14.52
CA ALA A 32 -13.35 18.39 -14.84
C ALA A 32 -12.69 17.75 -13.60
N TYR A 33 -12.95 18.30 -12.41
CA TYR A 33 -12.42 17.82 -11.15
C TYR A 33 -13.53 17.55 -10.14
N PHE A 34 -13.25 16.68 -9.17
CA PHE A 34 -14.24 16.20 -8.22
C PHE A 34 -13.61 16.04 -6.83
N GLN A 35 -14.33 16.47 -5.79
CA GLN A 35 -13.96 16.36 -4.39
C GLN A 35 -15.21 16.00 -3.58
N GLY A 36 -15.13 14.99 -2.72
CA GLY A 36 -16.27 14.59 -1.91
C GLY A 36 -16.03 13.29 -1.15
N TYR A 37 -16.82 13.07 -0.09
CA TYR A 37 -16.70 11.90 0.77
C TYR A 37 -17.02 10.60 0.03
N PHE A 38 -17.77 10.66 -1.08
CA PHE A 38 -18.06 9.53 -1.97
C PHE A 38 -16.81 8.79 -2.43
N PHE A 39 -15.74 9.50 -2.80
CA PHE A 39 -14.47 8.89 -3.24
C PHE A 39 -13.66 8.28 -2.09
N CYS A 40 -14.04 8.55 -0.84
CA CYS A 40 -13.44 8.00 0.37
C CYS A 40 -14.28 6.85 0.95
N LYS A 41 -15.40 6.49 0.32
CA LYS A 41 -16.22 5.36 0.75
C LYS A 41 -15.61 4.06 0.19
N PRO A 42 -15.27 3.08 1.04
CA PRO A 42 -14.68 1.84 0.58
C PRO A 42 -15.64 1.11 -0.37
N GLN A 43 -15.20 0.86 -1.61
CA GLN A 43 -15.88 -0.13 -2.43
C GLN A 43 -15.57 -1.51 -1.88
N ILE A 44 -16.61 -2.29 -1.55
CA ILE A 44 -16.44 -3.68 -1.10
C ILE A 44 -15.97 -4.52 -2.29
N VAL A 45 -14.66 -4.64 -2.47
CA VAL A 45 -14.06 -5.59 -3.40
C VAL A 45 -14.01 -6.95 -2.69
N GLN A 46 -14.86 -7.89 -3.10
CA GLN A 46 -14.88 -9.24 -2.55
C GLN A 46 -13.64 -10.04 -3.01
N GLY A 47 -12.51 -9.86 -2.30
CA GLY A 47 -11.36 -10.75 -2.33
C GLY A 47 -11.31 -11.61 -1.07
N ARG A 48 -11.18 -12.94 -1.19
CA ARG A 48 -10.87 -13.80 -0.04
C ARG A 48 -9.43 -13.54 0.38
N ASP A 49 -9.21 -12.83 1.48
CA ASP A 49 -7.89 -12.76 2.10
C ASP A 49 -7.64 -13.99 2.99
N ILE A 50 -6.38 -14.41 3.09
CA ILE A 50 -6.01 -15.54 3.94
C ILE A 50 -5.84 -14.99 5.37
N PRO A 51 -6.61 -15.47 6.36
CA PRO A 51 -6.51 -14.97 7.73
C PRO A 51 -5.09 -15.14 8.26
N ALA A 52 -4.51 -14.03 8.69
CA ALA A 52 -3.13 -13.93 9.16
C ALA A 52 -3.01 -14.28 10.65
N SER A 53 -1.96 -15.02 11.01
CA SER A 53 -1.61 -15.18 12.44
C SER A 53 -0.89 -13.93 12.96
N LYS A 54 -1.58 -13.13 13.79
CA LYS A 54 -1.01 -11.91 14.40
C LYS A 54 0.34 -12.17 15.10
N ALA A 55 0.49 -13.31 15.77
CA ALA A 55 1.73 -13.70 16.43
C ALA A 55 2.90 -13.91 15.45
N ASN A 56 2.65 -14.56 14.32
CA ASN A 56 3.68 -14.78 13.29
C ASN A 56 4.09 -13.47 12.62
N TYR A 57 3.15 -12.54 12.43
CA TYR A 57 3.44 -11.21 11.91
C TYR A 57 4.25 -10.35 12.87
N LEU A 58 4.03 -10.45 14.18
CA LEU A 58 4.87 -9.79 15.19
C LEU A 58 6.29 -10.38 15.22
N LEU A 59 6.43 -11.71 15.13
CA LEU A 59 7.74 -12.36 15.00
C LEU A 59 8.46 -11.93 13.73
N PHE A 60 7.73 -11.85 12.61
CA PHE A 60 8.23 -11.34 11.34
C PHE A 60 8.73 -9.90 11.47
N LEU A 61 7.92 -8.99 12.03
CA LEU A 61 8.30 -7.61 12.32
C LEU A 61 9.54 -7.51 13.21
N LYS A 62 9.63 -8.36 14.23
CA LYS A 62 10.79 -8.39 15.14
C LYS A 62 12.07 -8.74 14.37
N GLU A 63 12.03 -9.75 13.51
CA GLU A 63 13.22 -10.14 12.74
C GLU A 63 13.61 -9.09 11.68
N LEU A 64 12.64 -8.36 11.12
CA LEU A 64 12.91 -7.27 10.18
C LEU A 64 13.58 -6.05 10.82
N ASN A 65 13.41 -5.84 12.12
CA ASN A 65 13.99 -4.70 12.83
C ASN A 65 15.40 -4.98 13.37
N GLN A 66 15.96 -6.17 13.11
CA GLN A 66 17.35 -6.46 13.47
C GLN A 66 18.32 -5.66 12.59
N GLN A 67 19.44 -5.21 13.16
CA GLN A 67 20.51 -4.53 12.41
C GLN A 67 21.03 -5.39 11.26
N THR A 68 21.18 -6.69 11.49
CA THR A 68 21.55 -7.69 10.48
C THR A 68 20.40 -8.65 10.26
N LEU A 69 19.94 -8.78 9.01
CA LEU A 69 18.81 -9.66 8.69
C LEU A 69 19.25 -11.12 8.64
N ASP A 70 18.59 -11.99 9.42
CA ASP A 70 18.79 -13.44 9.33
C ASP A 70 17.79 -14.05 8.33
N PHE A 71 18.27 -14.22 7.09
CA PHE A 71 17.46 -14.79 6.01
C PHE A 71 16.93 -16.20 6.32
N GLY A 72 17.69 -17.01 7.05
CA GLY A 72 17.28 -18.37 7.41
C GLY A 72 16.09 -18.38 8.38
N LYS A 73 16.15 -17.51 9.39
CA LYS A 73 15.01 -17.32 10.31
C LYS A 73 13.81 -16.73 9.58
N LEU A 74 14.01 -15.72 8.74
CA LEU A 74 12.92 -15.10 8.00
C LEU A 74 12.23 -16.10 7.07
N GLU A 75 13.00 -16.94 6.38
CA GLU A 75 12.49 -18.03 5.55
C GLU A 75 11.62 -18.99 6.37
N SER A 76 12.07 -19.36 7.58
CA SER A 76 11.32 -20.25 8.47
C SER A 76 9.99 -19.65 8.93
N ILE A 77 9.96 -18.35 9.22
CA ILE A 77 8.74 -17.62 9.61
C ILE A 77 7.76 -17.56 8.44
N ILE A 78 8.24 -17.18 7.26
CA ILE A 78 7.41 -17.08 6.05
C ILE A 78 6.85 -18.44 5.66
N LYS A 79 7.65 -19.53 5.73
CA LYS A 79 7.16 -20.89 5.42
C LYS A 79 6.08 -21.39 6.37
N ARG A 80 6.10 -20.96 7.63
CA ARG A 80 5.08 -21.34 8.64
C ARG A 80 3.78 -20.55 8.49
N GLU A 81 3.82 -19.42 7.80
CA GLU A 81 2.68 -18.52 7.64
C GLU A 81 2.26 -18.49 6.15
N MET A 82 1.10 -19.12 5.87
CA MET A 82 0.60 -19.28 4.50
C MET A 82 0.30 -17.93 3.81
N SER A 83 -0.22 -16.94 4.55
CA SER A 83 -0.54 -15.62 3.98
C SER A 83 0.72 -14.86 3.51
N LEU A 84 1.81 -14.89 4.27
CA LEU A 84 3.13 -14.34 3.94
C LEU A 84 3.72 -15.05 2.73
N SER A 85 3.69 -16.39 2.72
CA SER A 85 4.17 -17.19 1.58
C SER A 85 3.44 -16.81 0.28
N VAL A 86 2.11 -16.76 0.33
CA VAL A 86 1.29 -16.45 -0.86
C VAL A 86 1.44 -14.98 -1.27
N ARG A 87 1.57 -14.04 -0.31
CA ARG A 87 1.83 -12.62 -0.60
C ARG A 87 3.21 -12.40 -1.23
N LEU A 88 4.24 -13.09 -0.75
CA LEU A 88 5.61 -12.98 -1.28
C LEU A 88 5.67 -13.44 -2.73
N LEU A 89 5.16 -14.64 -3.00
CA LEU A 89 5.17 -15.20 -4.33
C LEU A 89 4.29 -14.41 -5.30
N ARG A 90 3.12 -13.89 -4.85
CA ARG A 90 2.30 -12.99 -5.69
C ARG A 90 3.02 -11.69 -6.01
N TYR A 91 3.73 -11.10 -5.04
CA TYR A 91 4.49 -9.88 -5.25
C TYR A 91 5.57 -10.05 -6.31
N LEU A 92 6.43 -11.07 -6.16
CA LEU A 92 7.52 -11.33 -7.11
C LEU A 92 7.03 -11.77 -8.50
N ASN A 93 5.89 -12.45 -8.56
CA ASN A 93 5.28 -12.84 -9.84
C ASN A 93 4.31 -11.78 -10.39
N SER A 94 4.25 -10.59 -9.78
CA SER A 94 3.39 -9.52 -10.27
C SER A 94 3.96 -8.91 -11.55
N ALA A 95 3.08 -8.39 -12.40
CA ALA A 95 3.48 -7.70 -13.63
C ALA A 95 4.42 -6.51 -13.36
N SER A 96 4.34 -5.91 -12.18
CA SER A 96 5.18 -4.78 -11.77
C SER A 96 6.66 -5.13 -11.59
N ILE A 97 6.98 -6.40 -11.26
CA ILE A 97 8.36 -6.87 -11.10
C ILE A 97 8.93 -7.38 -12.44
N GLY A 98 8.08 -7.80 -13.39
CA GLY A 98 8.49 -8.14 -14.75
C GLY A 98 9.33 -9.42 -14.88
N MET A 99 9.19 -10.36 -13.95
CA MET A 99 9.96 -11.62 -13.93
C MET A 99 9.63 -12.50 -15.14
N ARG A 100 10.68 -12.92 -15.88
CA ARG A 100 10.55 -13.84 -17.03
C ARG A 100 10.16 -15.26 -16.62
N HIS A 101 10.57 -15.67 -15.43
CA HIS A 101 10.29 -17.01 -14.90
C HIS A 101 9.55 -16.91 -13.57
N ARG A 102 8.54 -17.78 -13.41
CA ARG A 102 7.71 -17.81 -12.21
C ARG A 102 8.52 -18.28 -11.00
N VAL A 103 8.53 -17.51 -9.93
CA VAL A 103 9.13 -17.89 -8.65
C VAL A 103 8.17 -18.80 -7.89
N SER A 104 8.65 -19.98 -7.47
CA SER A 104 7.87 -20.99 -6.76
C SER A 104 8.43 -21.38 -5.38
N SER A 105 9.65 -20.93 -5.05
CA SER A 105 10.32 -21.26 -3.79
C SER A 105 10.53 -20.00 -2.95
N ILE A 106 10.23 -20.08 -1.64
CA ILE A 106 10.46 -18.99 -0.69
C ILE A 106 11.96 -18.68 -0.59
N HIS A 107 12.81 -19.70 -0.58
CA HIS A 107 14.26 -19.51 -0.57
C HIS A 107 14.71 -18.70 -1.80
N HIS A 108 14.31 -19.14 -2.99
CA HIS A 108 14.62 -18.44 -4.24
C HIS A 108 14.06 -17.01 -4.24
N ALA A 109 12.84 -16.82 -3.73
CA ALA A 109 12.21 -15.51 -3.60
C ALA A 109 13.05 -14.54 -2.74
N LEU A 110 13.53 -15.00 -1.58
CA LEU A 110 14.32 -14.20 -0.66
C LEU A 110 15.70 -13.85 -1.24
N THR A 111 16.37 -14.82 -1.87
CA THR A 111 17.67 -14.60 -2.52
C THR A 111 17.58 -13.61 -3.67
N LEU A 112 16.49 -13.66 -4.44
CA LEU A 112 16.28 -12.79 -5.59
C LEU A 112 15.91 -11.35 -5.19
N MET A 113 15.22 -11.19 -4.06
CA MET A 113 14.76 -9.88 -3.59
C MET A 113 15.88 -9.06 -2.93
N GLY A 114 16.83 -9.72 -2.27
CA GLY A 114 17.88 -9.05 -1.50
C GLY A 114 17.35 -8.32 -0.26
N GLU A 115 18.23 -7.78 0.59
CA GLU A 115 17.85 -7.31 1.92
C GLU A 115 16.97 -6.03 1.92
N GLY A 116 17.37 -5.00 1.17
CA GLY A 116 16.63 -3.73 1.14
C GLY A 116 15.19 -3.86 0.65
N PRO A 117 14.95 -4.42 -0.55
CA PRO A 117 13.59 -4.63 -1.07
C PRO A 117 12.76 -5.57 -0.20
N LEU A 118 13.40 -6.55 0.45
CA LEU A 118 12.76 -7.45 1.40
C LEU A 118 12.27 -6.74 2.65
N ARG A 119 13.12 -5.92 3.30
CA ARG A 119 12.72 -5.10 4.45
C ARG A 119 11.50 -4.24 4.11
N LYS A 120 11.51 -3.62 2.94
CA LYS A 120 10.40 -2.79 2.47
C LYS A 120 9.11 -3.58 2.23
N TRP A 121 9.18 -4.66 1.45
CA TRP A 121 8.03 -5.53 1.18
C TRP A 121 7.43 -6.05 2.49
N ALA A 122 8.30 -6.47 3.39
CA ALA A 122 7.94 -7.04 4.66
C ALA A 122 7.24 -6.03 5.58
N SER A 123 7.71 -4.78 5.62
CA SER A 123 7.03 -3.71 6.35
C SER A 123 5.66 -3.39 5.77
N ILE A 124 5.51 -3.33 4.44
CA ILE A 124 4.20 -3.17 3.80
C ILE A 124 3.24 -4.29 4.21
N VAL A 125 3.70 -5.54 4.15
CA VAL A 125 2.89 -6.71 4.48
C VAL A 125 2.48 -6.72 5.95
N ALA A 126 3.37 -6.32 6.85
CA ALA A 126 3.05 -6.19 8.26
C ALA A 126 2.04 -5.08 8.53
N MET A 127 2.16 -3.95 7.85
CA MET A 127 1.21 -2.84 7.94
C MET A 127 -0.19 -3.25 7.48
N ILE A 128 -0.29 -4.00 6.37
CA ILE A 128 -1.55 -4.56 5.88
C ILE A 128 -2.18 -5.50 6.92
N ALA A 129 -1.38 -6.32 7.62
CA ALA A 129 -1.90 -7.22 8.64
C ALA A 129 -2.32 -6.53 9.94
N ILE A 130 -1.72 -5.39 10.27
CA ILE A 130 -2.15 -4.55 11.41
C ILE A 130 -3.43 -3.78 11.06
N ALA A 131 -3.56 -3.35 9.80
CA ALA A 131 -4.70 -2.61 9.28
C ALA A 131 -5.95 -3.47 9.00
N ASP A 132 -6.02 -4.69 9.54
CA ASP A 132 -7.14 -5.61 9.36
C ASP A 132 -8.45 -4.90 9.76
N ASN A 133 -9.42 -4.82 8.83
CA ASN A 133 -10.65 -4.00 8.85
C ASN A 133 -10.57 -2.50 8.46
N LYS A 134 -9.46 -1.99 7.90
CA LYS A 134 -9.39 -0.61 7.40
C LYS A 134 -9.80 -0.49 5.92
N PRO A 135 -10.44 0.63 5.50
CA PRO A 135 -10.67 0.95 4.10
C PRO A 135 -9.41 0.87 3.22
N GLN A 136 -9.56 0.39 1.99
CA GLN A 136 -8.46 0.25 1.04
C GLN A 136 -7.85 1.62 0.64
N GLU A 137 -8.67 2.67 0.68
CA GLU A 137 -8.30 4.06 0.41
C GLU A 137 -7.37 4.62 1.50
N LEU A 138 -7.60 4.24 2.77
CA LEU A 138 -6.68 4.58 3.87
C LEU A 138 -5.34 3.88 3.67
N MET A 139 -5.35 2.60 3.28
CA MET A 139 -4.12 1.87 2.97
C MET A 139 -3.35 2.51 1.81
N THR A 140 -4.05 2.90 0.75
CA THR A 140 -3.45 3.59 -0.39
C THR A 140 -2.83 4.92 0.04
N THR A 141 -3.54 5.69 0.86
CA THR A 141 -3.05 6.98 1.39
C THR A 141 -1.81 6.79 2.28
N CYS A 142 -1.81 5.78 3.16
CA CYS A 142 -0.64 5.42 3.96
C CYS A 142 0.57 5.13 3.08
N LEU A 143 0.41 4.26 2.08
CA LEU A 143 1.52 3.85 1.20
C LEU A 143 2.06 5.03 0.40
N VAL A 144 1.19 5.92 -0.10
CA VAL A 144 1.60 7.14 -0.81
C VAL A 144 2.41 8.06 0.10
N ARG A 145 1.93 8.31 1.33
CA ARG A 145 2.65 9.15 2.31
C ARG A 145 3.98 8.54 2.75
N GLY A 146 4.01 7.23 3.00
CA GLY A 146 5.25 6.51 3.29
C GLY A 146 6.27 6.67 2.17
N ARG A 147 5.84 6.48 0.92
CA ARG A 147 6.73 6.65 -0.25
C ARG A 147 7.20 8.09 -0.42
N PHE A 148 6.34 9.06 -0.15
CA PHE A 148 6.70 10.47 -0.16
C PHE A 148 7.79 10.79 0.88
N CYS A 149 7.61 10.34 2.13
CA CYS A 149 8.59 10.55 3.20
C CYS A 149 9.96 9.91 2.87
N GLU A 150 9.97 8.71 2.28
CA GLU A 150 11.20 8.09 1.76
C GLU A 150 11.90 8.99 0.72
N GLN A 151 11.15 9.49 -0.27
CA GLN A 151 11.71 10.31 -1.33
C GLN A 151 12.27 11.64 -0.82
N VAL A 152 11.59 12.25 0.16
CA VAL A 152 12.09 13.45 0.84
C VAL A 152 13.35 13.14 1.63
N GLY A 153 13.41 11.99 2.32
CA GLY A 153 14.60 11.53 3.03
C GLY A 153 15.84 11.46 2.16
N ASN A 154 15.71 10.91 0.95
CA ASN A 154 16.81 10.84 -0.01
C ASN A 154 17.32 12.23 -0.42
N LEU A 155 16.43 13.20 -0.60
CA LEU A 155 16.83 14.58 -0.91
C LEU A 155 17.54 15.28 0.26
N LEU A 156 17.32 14.81 1.50
CA LEU A 156 17.92 15.34 2.72
C LEU A 156 19.18 14.57 3.16
N GLY A 157 19.60 13.55 2.41
CA GLY A 157 20.76 12.72 2.76
C GLY A 157 20.50 11.72 3.90
N LEU A 158 19.24 11.38 4.18
CA LEU A 158 18.83 10.42 5.22
C LEU A 158 18.59 9.00 4.64
N GLU A 159 19.42 8.58 3.70
CA GLU A 159 19.24 7.33 2.94
C GLU A 159 19.21 6.08 3.84
N GLU A 160 19.99 6.09 4.92
CA GLU A 160 20.05 5.00 5.91
C GLU A 160 18.73 4.83 6.70
N GLN A 161 17.87 5.85 6.75
CA GLN A 161 16.63 5.87 7.52
C GLN A 161 15.39 5.64 6.64
N HIS A 162 15.57 5.11 5.43
CA HIS A 162 14.50 4.94 4.44
C HIS A 162 13.29 4.17 5.00
N LEU A 163 13.53 3.13 5.81
CA LEU A 163 12.43 2.36 6.40
C LEU A 163 11.69 3.14 7.50
N ASP A 164 12.42 3.85 8.37
CA ASP A 164 11.82 4.63 9.44
C ASP A 164 10.96 5.78 8.88
N LEU A 165 11.47 6.46 7.85
CA LEU A 165 10.75 7.52 7.14
C LEU A 165 9.49 6.99 6.44
N PHE A 166 9.56 5.81 5.83
CA PHE A 166 8.39 5.14 5.26
C PHE A 166 7.33 4.87 6.33
N LEU A 167 7.73 4.30 7.47
CA LEU A 167 6.83 3.96 8.57
C LEU A 167 6.20 5.21 9.19
N ILE A 168 6.97 6.29 9.39
CA ILE A 168 6.47 7.59 9.87
C ILE A 168 5.37 8.12 8.94
N GLY A 169 5.56 8.05 7.62
CA GLY A 169 4.55 8.51 6.65
C GLY A 169 3.27 7.68 6.68
N CYS A 170 3.36 6.39 7.00
CA CYS A 170 2.21 5.50 7.06
C CYS A 170 1.44 5.54 8.40
N PHE A 171 2.11 5.86 9.50
CA PHE A 171 1.55 5.80 10.86
C PHE A 171 0.24 6.60 11.05
N PRO A 172 0.08 7.83 10.50
CA PRO A 172 -1.12 8.63 10.71
C PRO A 172 -2.41 7.98 10.17
N GLY A 173 -2.34 7.20 9.08
CA GLY A 173 -3.52 6.54 8.54
C GLY A 173 -3.85 5.19 9.20
N LEU A 174 -2.95 4.66 10.05
CA LEU A 174 -3.21 3.48 10.87
C LEU A 174 -3.97 3.78 12.17
N MET A 175 -3.93 5.02 12.68
CA MET A 175 -4.62 5.41 13.92
C MET A 175 -6.05 5.92 13.72
N LEU A 176 -6.43 6.28 12.48
CA LEU A 176 -7.78 6.73 12.08
C LEU A 176 -8.62 5.57 11.57
#